data_AF-A0A382K2Y7-F1
#
_entry.id   AF-A0A382K2Y7-F1
#
_cell.length_a   1.000
_cell.length_b   1.000
_cell.length_c   1.000
_cell.angle_alpha   90.00
_cell.angle_beta   90.00
_cell.angle_gamma   90.00
#
_symmetry.space_group_name_H-M   'P 1'
#
loop_
_entity.id
_entity.type
_entity.pdbx_description
1 polymer ?
#
loop_
_entity_poly.entity_id
_entity_poly.type
_entity_poly.pdbx_seq_one_letter_code
_entity_poly.pdbx_strand_id
1 'polypeptide(L)'
;DGDTLTLRSRIDHHYITGLSTVESAYKHRDRIIAKFQEFFTAGQQNPTGKYKAFVIQNSTGDAKRIDLLNWLDFNGIEYGLPEDARSRSMKGFSYRTGKNESFKLDGKDIIISTAQKRSVLTNVLFEPNTIYTDSLTYDLTAWSIPYVYGLDAYAVETPIKVKENLGRKKKEMEYIWDTKPYAYVQEWKTIHDLRFLADILKKKVVVRVAEEPFEIKKLFYDRGSLVITRKGNEYLGNKFDEIIRRSAKKNNTDLATVGTGLVTIGKDFGSGKMRVVKAPRIAVLAGDEVSSRNFGEIWHFFEQQINYPLSVLDASKVSSFPYKEIDVMIMPEGSYRSFVTEISTSEQKKKQTSADKLIKNQVPTKLLDWIKDGGRLIVIGSAMDKFVDQKGYGLVKYESKDVQKIEEKKAQEKKLSDRLTKYKDRDR
;
A
#
# COMPACT_ATOMS: atom_id res chain seq x y z
N ASP A 1 3.48 -36.07 36.70
CA ASP A 1 4.14 -34.95 36.00
C ASP A 1 3.29 -34.50 34.82
N GLY A 2 2.36 -33.55 35.06
CA GLY A 2 1.31 -33.09 34.15
C GLY A 2 1.79 -32.31 32.92
N ASP A 3 2.75 -32.86 32.18
CA ASP A 3 3.42 -32.23 31.05
C ASP A 3 2.66 -32.41 29.72
N THR A 4 1.64 -33.29 29.70
CA THR A 4 0.84 -33.56 28.49
C THR A 4 -0.39 -32.68 28.43
N LEU A 5 -0.30 -31.57 27.68
CA LEU A 5 -1.42 -30.68 27.36
C LEU A 5 -2.31 -31.32 26.26
N THR A 6 -3.45 -31.87 26.66
CA THR A 6 -4.43 -32.44 25.71
C THR A 6 -5.29 -31.36 25.08
N LEU A 7 -5.86 -31.64 23.88
CA LEU A 7 -6.82 -30.71 23.23
C LEU A 7 -8.01 -30.41 24.15
N ARG A 8 -8.54 -31.43 24.84
CA ARG A 8 -9.61 -31.25 25.83
C ARG A 8 -9.21 -30.30 26.95
N SER A 9 -8.02 -30.50 27.55
CA SER A 9 -7.49 -29.61 28.58
C SER A 9 -7.31 -28.17 28.08
N ARG A 10 -6.88 -27.97 26.82
CA ARG A 10 -6.81 -26.61 26.23
C ARG A 10 -8.18 -25.96 26.08
N ILE A 11 -9.19 -26.72 25.63
CA ILE A 11 -10.56 -26.22 25.51
C ILE A 11 -11.09 -25.84 26.89
N ASP A 12 -10.94 -26.72 27.88
CA ASP A 12 -11.40 -26.49 29.26
C ASP A 12 -10.66 -25.29 29.87
N HIS A 13 -9.35 -25.16 29.69
CA HIS A 13 -8.59 -23.99 30.16
C HIS A 13 -9.04 -22.70 29.47
N HIS A 14 -9.19 -22.68 28.15
CA HIS A 14 -9.67 -21.48 27.44
C HIS A 14 -11.07 -21.07 27.90
N TYR A 15 -11.96 -22.05 28.11
CA TYR A 15 -13.31 -21.81 28.62
C TYR A 15 -13.27 -21.23 30.03
N ILE A 16 -12.53 -21.86 30.95
CA ILE A 16 -12.37 -21.39 32.34
C ILE A 16 -11.73 -20.01 32.38
N THR A 17 -10.68 -19.76 31.60
CA THR A 17 -10.05 -18.43 31.50
C THR A 17 -11.06 -17.40 31.01
N GLY A 18 -11.82 -17.71 29.95
CA GLY A 18 -12.86 -16.84 29.43
C GLY A 18 -13.89 -16.45 30.48
N LEU A 19 -14.47 -17.44 31.18
CA LEU A 19 -15.42 -17.18 32.27
C LEU A 19 -14.78 -16.41 33.44
N SER A 20 -13.57 -16.79 33.85
CA SER A 20 -12.86 -16.13 34.95
C SER A 20 -12.53 -14.67 34.62
N THR A 21 -12.23 -14.35 33.36
CA THR A 21 -12.04 -12.97 32.90
C THR A 21 -13.33 -12.17 33.03
N VAL A 22 -14.48 -12.72 32.61
CA VAL A 22 -15.79 -12.05 32.75
C VAL A 22 -16.14 -11.86 34.23
N GLU A 23 -15.99 -12.90 35.06
CA GLU A 23 -16.28 -12.84 36.49
C GLU A 23 -15.41 -11.80 37.19
N SER A 24 -14.10 -11.79 36.89
CA SER A 24 -13.16 -10.81 37.44
C SER A 24 -13.48 -9.38 36.98
N ALA A 25 -13.84 -9.20 35.70
CA ALA A 25 -14.25 -7.90 35.17
C ALA A 25 -15.51 -7.38 35.86
N TYR A 26 -16.48 -8.25 36.14
CA TYR A 26 -17.69 -7.89 36.89
C TYR A 26 -17.40 -7.53 38.35
N LYS A 27 -16.57 -8.32 39.03
CA LYS A 27 -16.13 -8.07 40.42
C LYS A 27 -15.39 -6.73 40.56
N HIS A 28 -14.65 -6.32 39.53
CA HIS A 28 -13.86 -5.09 39.53
C HIS A 28 -14.40 -3.98 38.62
N ARG A 29 -15.67 -4.06 38.21
CA ARG A 29 -16.28 -3.18 37.19
C ARG A 29 -16.12 -1.68 37.51
N ASP A 30 -16.29 -1.28 38.77
CA ASP A 30 -16.24 0.13 39.15
C ASP A 30 -14.83 0.69 38.96
N ARG A 31 -13.79 -0.10 39.29
CA ARG A 31 -12.39 0.26 39.06
C ARG A 31 -12.07 0.30 37.56
N ILE A 32 -12.56 -0.65 36.77
CA ILE A 32 -12.35 -0.69 35.31
C ILE A 32 -12.97 0.56 34.67
N ILE A 33 -14.21 0.90 35.02
CA ILE A 33 -14.90 2.09 34.50
C ILE A 33 -14.17 3.36 34.91
N ALA A 34 -13.77 3.48 36.18
CA ALA A 34 -13.02 4.64 36.65
C ALA A 34 -11.69 4.81 35.91
N LYS A 35 -10.92 3.72 35.73
CA LYS A 35 -9.66 3.76 34.98
C LYS A 35 -9.85 4.03 33.49
N PHE A 36 -10.93 3.53 32.90
CA PHE A 36 -11.31 3.87 31.53
C PHE A 36 -11.59 5.38 31.40
N GLN A 37 -12.43 5.95 32.27
CA GLN A 37 -12.73 7.38 32.27
C GLN A 37 -11.48 8.24 32.50
N GLU A 38 -10.65 7.86 33.48
CA GLU A 38 -9.38 8.53 33.78
C GLU A 38 -8.45 8.54 32.55
N PHE A 39 -8.28 7.39 31.87
CA PHE A 39 -7.45 7.28 30.67
C PHE A 39 -7.89 8.25 29.57
N PHE A 40 -9.19 8.31 29.25
CA PHE A 40 -9.71 9.18 28.20
C PHE A 40 -9.72 10.67 28.59
N THR A 41 -9.98 10.98 29.86
CA THR A 41 -10.00 12.37 30.37
C THR A 41 -8.59 12.94 30.48
N ALA A 42 -7.62 12.14 30.96
CA ALA A 42 -6.23 12.54 31.05
C ALA A 42 -5.65 12.90 29.68
N GLY A 43 -5.99 12.13 28.63
CA GLY A 43 -5.56 12.43 27.26
C GLY A 43 -6.10 13.74 26.70
N GLN A 44 -7.31 14.15 27.10
CA GLN A 44 -7.88 15.44 26.70
C GLN A 44 -7.18 16.62 27.38
N GLN A 45 -6.91 16.50 28.67
CA GLN A 45 -6.35 17.60 29.47
C GLN A 45 -4.83 17.71 29.29
N ASN A 46 -4.14 16.58 29.29
CA ASN A 46 -2.69 16.47 29.25
C ASN A 46 -2.27 15.40 28.23
N PRO A 47 -2.39 15.68 26.92
CA PRO A 47 -2.01 14.73 25.89
C PRO A 47 -0.54 14.34 26.04
N THR A 48 -0.29 13.03 26.04
CA THR A 48 1.05 12.45 26.09
C THR A 48 1.81 12.73 24.79
N GLY A 49 3.12 12.50 24.78
CA GLY A 49 3.93 12.66 23.58
C GLY A 49 4.43 14.09 23.32
N LYS A 50 5.44 14.15 22.45
CA LYS A 50 6.18 15.36 22.09
C LYS A 50 5.34 16.35 21.29
N TYR A 51 4.52 15.85 20.36
CA TYR A 51 3.71 16.67 19.46
C TYR A 51 2.31 16.91 20.04
N LYS A 52 1.83 18.15 19.91
CA LYS A 52 0.54 18.61 20.44
C LYS A 52 -0.52 18.81 19.35
N ALA A 53 -0.09 18.93 18.10
CA ALA A 53 -0.97 18.94 16.94
C ALA A 53 -0.26 18.41 15.70
N PHE A 54 -1.04 17.86 14.78
CA PHE A 54 -0.61 17.50 13.44
C PHE A 54 -1.37 18.34 12.42
N VAL A 55 -0.64 18.93 11.47
CA VAL A 55 -1.19 19.83 10.45
C VAL A 55 -1.07 19.16 9.10
N ILE A 56 -2.19 18.99 8.41
CA ILE A 56 -2.25 18.48 7.04
C ILE A 56 -2.50 19.66 6.12
N GLN A 57 -1.53 19.97 5.27
CA GLN A 57 -1.61 21.15 4.42
C GLN A 57 -2.65 21.01 3.32
N ASN A 58 -3.35 22.11 3.04
CA ASN A 58 -4.30 22.23 1.92
C ASN A 58 -3.62 22.09 0.54
N SER A 59 -2.29 22.20 0.45
CA SER A 59 -1.51 21.91 -0.76
C SER A 59 -1.66 20.45 -1.21
N THR A 60 -1.96 19.53 -0.29
CA THR A 60 -2.21 18.13 -0.62
C THR A 60 -3.55 18.01 -1.36
N GLY A 61 -3.56 17.31 -2.50
CA GLY A 61 -4.76 17.16 -3.34
C GLY A 61 -6.00 16.70 -2.56
N ASP A 62 -7.16 17.27 -2.91
CA ASP A 62 -8.40 17.13 -2.15
C ASP A 62 -8.84 15.68 -1.93
N ALA A 63 -8.59 14.77 -2.89
CA ALA A 63 -8.97 13.37 -2.78
C ALA A 63 -8.28 12.64 -1.61
N LYS A 64 -6.96 12.80 -1.45
CA LYS A 64 -6.20 12.19 -0.33
C LYS A 64 -6.65 12.73 1.02
N ARG A 65 -6.96 14.02 1.08
CA ARG A 65 -7.48 14.67 2.29
C ARG A 65 -8.85 14.12 2.64
N ILE A 66 -9.74 13.96 1.67
CA ILE A 66 -11.06 13.35 1.88
C ILE A 66 -10.93 11.92 2.42
N ASP A 67 -10.01 11.11 1.87
CA ASP A 67 -9.78 9.76 2.39
C ASP A 67 -9.28 9.76 3.84
N LEU A 68 -8.35 10.67 4.17
CA LEU A 68 -7.90 10.86 5.54
C LEU A 68 -9.08 11.22 6.45
N LEU A 69 -9.91 12.19 6.05
CA LEU A 69 -11.05 12.62 6.88
C LEU A 69 -12.04 11.47 7.11
N ASN A 70 -12.36 10.69 6.07
CA ASN A 70 -13.20 9.49 6.22
C ASN A 70 -12.57 8.47 7.18
N TRP A 71 -11.24 8.30 7.12
CA TRP A 71 -10.52 7.39 8.01
C TRP A 71 -10.48 7.91 9.45
N LEU A 72 -10.29 9.21 9.66
CA LEU A 72 -10.34 9.86 10.98
C LEU A 72 -11.74 9.69 11.58
N ASP A 73 -12.79 9.95 10.79
CA ASP A 73 -14.18 9.75 11.19
C ASP A 73 -14.47 8.31 11.60
N PHE A 74 -13.99 7.33 10.81
CA PHE A 74 -14.15 5.91 11.12
C PHE A 74 -13.48 5.52 12.44
N ASN A 75 -12.32 6.11 12.76
CA ASN A 75 -11.59 5.87 14.00
C ASN A 75 -12.04 6.77 15.17
N GLY A 76 -12.96 7.70 14.92
CA GLY A 76 -13.41 8.69 15.90
C GLY A 76 -12.28 9.61 16.38
N ILE A 77 -11.33 9.93 15.50
CA ILE A 77 -10.27 10.91 15.75
C ILE A 77 -10.79 12.28 15.29
N GLU A 78 -10.83 13.22 16.23
CA GLU A 78 -11.33 14.57 16.01
C GLU A 78 -10.31 15.41 15.24
N TYR A 79 -10.81 16.24 14.33
CA TYR A 79 -10.04 17.18 13.54
C TYR A 79 -10.86 18.45 13.26
N GLY A 80 -10.20 19.52 12.82
CA GLY A 80 -10.89 20.74 12.39
C GLY A 80 -9.98 21.71 11.66
N LEU A 81 -10.43 22.96 11.52
CA LEU A 81 -9.62 24.04 10.95
C LEU A 81 -9.00 24.89 12.07
N PRO A 82 -7.92 25.64 11.79
CA PRO A 82 -7.42 26.65 12.71
C PRO A 82 -8.52 27.62 13.12
N GLU A 83 -8.57 27.95 14.42
CA GLU A 83 -9.50 28.97 14.94
C GLU A 83 -9.26 30.34 14.28
N ASP A 84 -8.00 30.74 14.13
CA ASP A 84 -7.59 31.92 13.36
C ASP A 84 -7.24 31.50 11.92
N ALA A 85 -8.06 31.94 10.96
CA ALA A 85 -7.89 31.63 9.55
C ALA A 85 -6.74 32.43 8.89
N ARG A 86 -6.16 33.42 9.57
CA ARG A 86 -5.04 34.20 9.02
C ARG A 86 -3.81 33.33 8.89
N SER A 87 -3.18 33.42 7.73
CA SER A 87 -1.94 32.71 7.50
C SER A 87 -0.84 33.17 8.45
N ARG A 88 -0.12 32.22 9.05
CA ARG A 88 1.02 32.52 9.94
C ARG A 88 2.14 31.49 9.80
N SER A 89 3.37 31.93 10.07
CA SER A 89 4.54 31.05 10.07
C SER A 89 4.59 30.24 11.38
N MET A 90 4.87 28.94 11.27
CA MET A 90 5.05 28.03 12.39
C MET A 90 6.26 27.13 12.14
N LYS A 91 6.81 26.53 13.19
CA LYS A 91 7.86 25.49 13.09
C LYS A 91 7.26 24.14 13.43
N GLY A 92 7.61 23.12 12.66
CA GLY A 92 7.19 21.75 12.90
C GLY A 92 8.10 20.74 12.20
N PHE A 93 7.97 19.48 12.58
CA PHE A 93 8.63 18.37 11.89
C PHE A 93 7.89 18.07 10.60
N SER A 94 8.57 18.20 9.47
CA SER A 94 8.03 17.88 8.15
C SER A 94 8.09 16.38 7.90
N TYR A 95 6.95 15.76 7.60
CA TYR A 95 6.94 14.36 7.19
C TYR A 95 7.65 14.18 5.84
N ARG A 96 7.61 15.19 4.97
CA ARG A 96 8.23 15.09 3.64
C ARG A 96 9.75 15.13 3.68
N THR A 97 10.34 16.00 4.51
CA THR A 97 11.80 16.18 4.57
C THR A 97 12.47 15.45 5.73
N GLY A 98 11.68 14.95 6.69
CA GLY A 98 12.19 14.29 7.90
C GLY A 98 12.92 15.24 8.85
N LYS A 99 12.69 16.56 8.74
CA LYS A 99 13.40 17.60 9.49
C LYS A 99 12.44 18.62 10.08
N ASN A 100 12.89 19.30 11.13
CA ASN A 100 12.20 20.48 11.65
C ASN A 100 12.44 21.67 10.72
N GLU A 101 11.36 22.25 10.19
CA GLU A 101 11.42 23.39 9.28
C GLU A 101 10.28 24.37 9.57
N SER A 102 10.37 25.57 9.02
CA SER A 102 9.29 26.56 9.10
C SER A 102 8.30 26.33 7.96
N PHE A 103 7.02 26.39 8.26
CA PHE A 103 5.94 26.25 7.29
C PHE A 103 4.87 27.31 7.53
N LYS A 104 4.04 27.56 6.51
CA LYS A 104 2.91 28.47 6.59
C LYS A 104 1.66 27.67 6.95
N LEU A 105 1.06 27.97 8.11
CA LEU A 105 -0.27 27.49 8.48
C LEU A 105 -1.32 28.36 7.77
N ASP A 106 -2.26 27.75 7.07
CA ASP A 106 -3.39 28.39 6.39
C ASP A 106 -4.74 28.03 7.03
N GLY A 107 -5.75 28.90 6.90
CA GLY A 107 -7.09 28.64 7.43
C GLY A 107 -7.81 27.44 6.82
N LYS A 108 -7.34 26.91 5.69
CA LYS A 108 -7.87 25.68 5.07
C LYS A 108 -7.11 24.40 5.44
N ASP A 109 -6.04 24.49 6.22
CA ASP A 109 -5.30 23.32 6.67
C ASP A 109 -6.13 22.51 7.67
N ILE A 110 -5.95 21.19 7.68
CA ILE A 110 -6.62 20.32 8.65
C ILE A 110 -5.72 20.18 9.86
N ILE A 111 -6.28 20.40 11.05
CA ILE A 111 -5.60 20.30 12.32
C ILE A 111 -6.16 19.12 13.10
N ILE A 112 -5.26 18.25 13.52
CA ILE A 112 -5.55 17.10 14.37
C ILE A 112 -4.86 17.38 15.70
N SER A 113 -5.62 17.89 16.67
CA SER A 113 -5.13 18.16 18.02
C SER A 113 -4.98 16.86 18.79
N THR A 114 -3.92 16.71 19.57
CA THR A 114 -3.76 15.53 20.43
C THR A 114 -4.56 15.63 21.73
N ALA A 115 -5.02 16.84 22.09
CA ALA A 115 -5.91 17.10 23.22
C ALA A 115 -7.37 16.71 22.89
N GLN A 116 -7.62 15.42 22.76
CA GLN A 116 -8.92 14.82 22.43
C GLN A 116 -9.10 13.47 23.14
N LYS A 117 -10.31 12.89 23.10
CA LYS A 117 -10.56 11.59 23.76
C LYS A 117 -9.59 10.52 23.24
N ARG A 118 -9.38 10.44 21.93
CA ARG A 118 -8.47 9.47 21.30
C ARG A 118 -7.00 9.91 21.31
N SER A 119 -6.55 10.65 22.34
CA SER A 119 -5.20 11.25 22.42
C SER A 119 -4.07 10.25 22.15
N VAL A 120 -4.01 9.15 22.91
CA VAL A 120 -2.94 8.14 22.78
C VAL A 120 -2.93 7.51 21.38
N LEU A 121 -4.11 7.15 20.85
CA LEU A 121 -4.25 6.59 19.52
C LEU A 121 -3.79 7.58 18.44
N THR A 122 -4.19 8.85 18.57
CA THR A 122 -3.80 9.93 17.65
C THR A 122 -2.29 10.13 17.66
N ASN A 123 -1.67 10.14 18.84
CA ASN A 123 -0.22 10.24 18.96
C ASN A 123 0.50 9.08 18.26
N VAL A 124 0.10 7.84 18.54
CA VAL A 124 0.74 6.65 17.95
C VAL A 124 0.59 6.62 16.43
N LEU A 125 -0.57 7.03 15.90
CA LEU A 125 -0.85 6.97 14.46
C LEU A 125 -0.30 8.17 13.69
N PHE A 126 0.15 9.22 14.36
CA PHE A 126 0.68 10.41 13.68
C PHE A 126 2.10 10.76 14.09
N GLU A 127 2.70 10.18 15.13
CA GLU A 127 4.09 10.48 15.47
C GLU A 127 5.03 10.19 14.30
N PRO A 128 5.92 11.12 13.89
CA PRO A 128 6.79 10.88 12.74
C PRO A 128 7.79 9.74 12.94
N ASN A 129 8.26 9.55 14.18
CA ASN A 129 9.25 8.54 14.53
C ASN A 129 8.77 7.76 15.75
N THR A 130 8.39 6.51 15.55
CA THR A 130 8.07 5.58 16.63
C THR A 130 9.37 4.94 17.14
N ILE A 131 9.71 5.17 18.41
CA ILE A 131 10.81 4.49 19.06
C ILE A 131 10.25 3.24 19.73
N TYR A 132 10.78 2.08 19.37
CA TYR A 132 10.40 0.82 20.01
C TYR A 132 11.52 0.32 20.93
N THR A 133 11.18 -0.14 22.12
CA THR A 133 12.11 -0.46 23.21
C THR A 133 12.52 -1.94 23.30
N ASP A 134 11.98 -2.84 22.46
CA ASP A 134 12.24 -4.28 22.53
C ASP A 134 12.43 -4.90 21.11
N SER A 135 12.99 -6.10 20.97
CA SER A 135 13.11 -6.81 19.69
C SER A 135 12.02 -7.89 19.50
N LEU A 136 11.18 -8.13 20.53
CA LEU A 136 10.29 -9.29 20.61
C LEU A 136 8.89 -9.14 19.99
N THR A 137 8.51 -7.97 19.49
CA THR A 137 7.24 -7.83 18.74
C THR A 137 7.47 -7.90 17.25
N TYR A 138 6.65 -8.71 16.59
CA TYR A 138 6.49 -8.82 15.15
C TYR A 138 6.64 -7.47 14.43
N ASP A 139 7.75 -7.35 13.71
CA ASP A 139 8.00 -6.57 12.49
C ASP A 139 6.92 -5.56 12.09
N LEU A 140 6.96 -4.35 12.66
CA LEU A 140 6.11 -3.24 12.26
C LEU A 140 6.92 -1.94 12.23
N THR A 141 7.31 -1.54 11.02
CA THR A 141 7.96 -0.27 10.72
C THR A 141 6.89 0.82 10.52
N ALA A 142 7.05 1.95 11.23
CA ALA A 142 6.34 3.24 11.15
C ALA A 142 4.83 3.21 10.80
N TRP A 143 3.96 3.34 11.82
CA TRP A 143 2.50 3.43 11.71
C TRP A 143 1.94 4.82 11.33
N SER A 144 2.79 5.73 10.85
CA SER A 144 2.41 7.14 10.71
C SER A 144 1.56 7.40 9.46
N ILE A 145 0.31 7.75 9.71
CA ILE A 145 -0.75 7.96 8.72
C ILE A 145 -0.38 9.01 7.66
N PRO A 146 0.29 10.14 7.99
CA PRO A 146 0.76 11.06 6.97
C PRO A 146 1.68 10.43 5.91
N TYR A 147 2.51 9.45 6.28
CA TYR A 147 3.32 8.71 5.31
C TYR A 147 2.49 7.77 4.45
N VAL A 148 1.56 7.03 5.06
CA VAL A 148 0.67 6.07 4.36
C VAL A 148 -0.10 6.74 3.23
N TYR A 149 -0.63 7.94 3.48
CA TYR A 149 -1.37 8.71 2.47
C TYR A 149 -0.47 9.58 1.58
N GLY A 150 0.82 9.70 1.91
CA GLY A 150 1.76 10.62 1.26
C GLY A 150 1.25 12.06 1.28
N LEU A 151 0.95 12.56 2.48
CA LEU A 151 0.43 13.91 2.74
C LEU A 151 1.58 14.90 2.97
N ASP A 152 1.39 16.14 2.52
CA ASP A 152 2.23 17.26 2.95
C ASP A 152 1.74 17.70 4.34
N ALA A 153 2.51 17.36 5.36
CA ALA A 153 2.09 17.45 6.75
C ALA A 153 3.22 17.89 7.68
N TYR A 154 2.84 18.38 8.85
CA TYR A 154 3.75 18.84 9.90
C TYR A 154 3.31 18.37 11.29
N ALA A 155 4.24 17.85 12.09
CA ALA A 155 4.02 17.58 13.50
C ALA A 155 4.54 18.75 14.34
N VAL A 156 3.70 19.28 15.23
CA VAL A 156 3.94 20.55 15.93
C VAL A 156 3.96 20.32 17.43
N GLU A 157 4.97 20.85 18.12
CA GLU A 157 5.13 20.71 19.58
C GLU A 157 4.24 21.69 20.37
N THR A 158 3.72 22.72 19.71
CA THR A 158 2.82 23.70 20.31
C THR A 158 1.36 23.36 20.02
N PRO A 159 0.45 23.49 21.01
CA PRO A 159 -0.97 23.31 20.77
C PRO A 159 -1.51 24.31 19.74
N ILE A 160 -2.41 23.85 18.88
CA ILE A 160 -3.13 24.69 17.93
C ILE A 160 -4.61 24.63 18.30
N LYS A 161 -5.22 25.80 18.55
CA LYS A 161 -6.66 25.88 18.78
C LYS A 161 -7.42 25.60 17.50
N VAL A 162 -8.42 24.73 17.61
CA VAL A 162 -9.23 24.24 16.50
C VAL A 162 -10.63 24.81 16.63
N LYS A 163 -11.20 25.28 15.53
CA LYS A 163 -12.61 25.64 15.48
C LYS A 163 -13.45 24.37 15.57
N GLU A 164 -14.17 24.19 16.68
CA GLU A 164 -15.11 23.07 16.85
C GLU A 164 -16.18 23.11 15.74
N ASN A 165 -16.62 21.92 15.31
CA ASN A 165 -17.61 21.70 14.24
C ASN A 165 -17.19 22.11 12.82
N LEU A 166 -16.30 21.33 12.22
CA LEU A 166 -16.53 20.91 10.84
C LEU A 166 -17.54 19.77 10.87
N GLY A 167 -18.84 20.07 11.04
CA GLY A 167 -19.88 19.05 10.85
C GLY A 167 -19.64 18.29 9.54
N ARG A 168 -20.03 17.02 9.48
CA ARG A 168 -19.88 16.02 8.39
C ARG A 168 -20.41 16.47 7.01
N LYS A 169 -20.00 17.64 6.52
CA LYS A 169 -20.24 18.04 5.15
C LYS A 169 -19.16 17.39 4.33
N LYS A 170 -19.51 16.24 3.76
CA LYS A 170 -18.76 15.63 2.67
C LYS A 170 -18.48 16.75 1.66
N LYS A 171 -17.23 17.22 1.59
CA LYS A 171 -16.83 18.21 0.61
C LYS A 171 -16.90 17.50 -0.73
N GLU A 172 -18.00 17.71 -1.46
CA GLU A 172 -18.10 17.22 -2.83
C GLU A 172 -17.14 18.02 -3.70
N MET A 173 -16.39 17.33 -4.55
CA MET A 173 -15.55 18.02 -5.52
C MET A 173 -16.44 18.79 -6.50
N GLU A 174 -16.05 20.02 -6.79
CA GLU A 174 -16.68 20.82 -7.82
C GLU A 174 -16.12 20.41 -9.18
N TYR A 175 -17.01 20.07 -10.12
CA TYR A 175 -16.63 19.61 -11.45
C TYR A 175 -16.96 20.67 -12.48
N ILE A 176 -15.93 21.30 -13.04
CA ILE A 176 -16.07 22.36 -14.05
C ILE A 176 -15.67 21.78 -15.42
N TRP A 177 -16.66 21.44 -16.24
CA TRP A 177 -16.46 20.81 -17.53
C TRP A 177 -17.16 21.56 -18.66
N ASP A 178 -16.43 21.76 -19.76
CA ASP A 178 -17.01 22.30 -21.00
C ASP A 178 -18.16 21.41 -21.51
N THR A 179 -19.17 21.96 -22.17
CA THR A 179 -20.34 21.17 -22.65
C THR A 179 -19.94 20.07 -23.63
N LYS A 180 -19.00 20.35 -24.53
CA LYS A 180 -18.53 19.41 -25.56
C LYS A 180 -17.02 19.56 -25.77
N PRO A 181 -16.19 19.00 -24.89
CA PRO A 181 -14.75 19.14 -25.01
C PRO A 181 -14.19 18.27 -26.13
N TYR A 182 -13.01 18.64 -26.62
CA TYR A 182 -12.20 17.82 -27.51
C TYR A 182 -11.64 16.59 -26.76
N ALA A 183 -11.17 16.80 -25.54
CA ALA A 183 -10.64 15.75 -24.68
C ALA A 183 -10.85 16.07 -23.19
N TYR A 184 -10.85 15.00 -22.40
CA TYR A 184 -10.65 15.06 -20.96
C TYR A 184 -9.19 14.75 -20.66
N VAL A 185 -8.60 15.49 -19.72
CA VAL A 185 -7.22 15.30 -19.27
C VAL A 185 -7.22 15.11 -17.77
N GLN A 186 -6.48 14.11 -17.31
CA GLN A 186 -6.36 13.77 -15.91
C GLN A 186 -4.90 13.63 -15.52
N GLU A 187 -4.52 14.26 -14.43
CA GLU A 187 -3.21 14.05 -13.83
C GLU A 187 -3.21 12.74 -13.02
N TRP A 188 -2.08 12.02 -13.02
CA TRP A 188 -1.97 10.73 -12.33
C TRP A 188 -1.36 10.92 -10.93
N LYS A 189 -2.19 10.99 -9.88
CA LYS A 189 -1.73 11.37 -8.53
C LYS A 189 -2.13 10.40 -7.42
N THR A 190 -3.24 9.70 -7.56
CA THR A 190 -3.91 8.99 -6.46
C THR A 190 -4.48 7.65 -6.90
N ILE A 191 -4.85 6.81 -5.93
CA ILE A 191 -5.54 5.54 -6.21
C ILE A 191 -6.93 5.75 -6.84
N HIS A 192 -7.57 6.90 -6.62
CA HIS A 192 -8.82 7.29 -7.28
C HIS A 192 -8.64 7.38 -8.79
N ASP A 193 -7.47 7.84 -9.24
CA ASP A 193 -7.15 7.95 -10.66
C ASP A 193 -7.05 6.57 -11.33
N LEU A 194 -6.49 5.60 -10.61
CA LEU A 194 -6.45 4.20 -11.02
C LEU A 194 -7.85 3.58 -11.04
N ARG A 195 -8.70 3.85 -10.04
CA ARG A 195 -10.10 3.39 -10.02
C ARG A 195 -10.90 3.96 -11.20
N PHE A 196 -10.71 5.23 -11.49
CA PHE A 196 -11.32 5.88 -12.65
C PHE A 196 -10.88 5.21 -13.95
N LEU A 197 -9.57 5.03 -14.14
CA LEU A 197 -9.02 4.35 -15.31
C LEU A 197 -9.58 2.92 -15.45
N ALA A 198 -9.59 2.15 -14.37
CA ALA A 198 -10.19 0.82 -14.32
C ALA A 198 -11.67 0.83 -14.75
N ASP A 199 -12.44 1.81 -14.27
CA ASP A 199 -13.87 1.92 -14.55
C ASP A 199 -14.18 2.29 -16.00
N ILE A 200 -13.36 3.13 -16.65
CA ILE A 200 -13.54 3.49 -18.06
C ILE A 200 -12.97 2.43 -19.02
N LEU A 201 -11.90 1.72 -18.64
CA LEU A 201 -11.37 0.59 -19.41
C LEU A 201 -12.38 -0.56 -19.49
N LYS A 202 -13.08 -0.86 -18.38
CA LYS A 202 -14.20 -1.84 -18.39
C LYS A 202 -15.33 -1.45 -19.34
N LYS A 203 -15.53 -0.15 -19.57
CA LYS A 203 -16.49 0.40 -20.55
C LYS A 203 -15.90 0.54 -21.95
N LYS A 204 -14.70 -0.03 -22.18
CA LYS A 204 -13.96 -0.06 -23.45
C LYS A 204 -13.49 1.31 -23.95
N VAL A 205 -13.54 2.35 -23.12
CA VAL A 205 -13.04 3.69 -23.49
C VAL A 205 -11.55 3.60 -23.83
N VAL A 206 -11.18 4.17 -24.97
CA VAL A 206 -9.80 4.31 -25.40
C VAL A 206 -9.17 5.48 -24.64
N VAL A 207 -8.14 5.18 -23.86
CA VAL A 207 -7.37 6.13 -23.06
C VAL A 207 -5.93 6.15 -23.55
N ARG A 208 -5.31 7.32 -23.57
CA ARG A 208 -3.87 7.47 -23.83
C ARG A 208 -3.15 7.94 -22.58
N VAL A 209 -1.93 7.47 -22.39
CA VAL A 209 -0.99 7.92 -21.36
C VAL A 209 0.07 8.79 -22.04
N ALA A 210 0.35 9.95 -21.43
CA ALA A 210 1.46 10.79 -21.81
C ALA A 210 2.79 10.21 -21.29
N GLU A 211 3.73 9.93 -22.19
CA GLU A 211 5.08 9.45 -21.84
C GLU A 211 6.04 10.59 -21.50
N GLU A 212 5.70 11.81 -21.94
CA GLU A 212 6.45 13.05 -21.70
C GLU A 212 5.50 14.10 -21.09
N PRO A 213 6.00 15.00 -20.25
CA PRO A 213 5.19 16.08 -19.70
C PRO A 213 4.74 17.05 -20.78
N PHE A 214 3.60 17.71 -20.57
CA PHE A 214 3.05 18.70 -21.48
C PHE A 214 2.30 19.82 -20.74
N GLU A 215 2.10 20.95 -21.41
CA GLU A 215 1.34 22.09 -20.89
C GLU A 215 0.18 22.43 -21.82
N ILE A 216 -1.02 22.61 -21.27
CA ILE A 216 -2.20 23.08 -22.01
C ILE A 216 -3.04 23.99 -21.11
N LYS A 217 -3.52 25.13 -21.65
CA LYS A 217 -4.25 26.16 -20.87
C LYS A 217 -3.48 26.64 -19.61
N LYS A 218 -2.15 26.74 -19.68
CA LYS A 218 -1.27 27.08 -18.54
C LYS A 218 -1.28 26.07 -17.39
N LEU A 219 -1.83 24.87 -17.63
CA LEU A 219 -1.80 23.75 -16.70
C LEU A 219 -0.75 22.75 -17.17
N PHE A 220 0.13 22.36 -16.26
CA PHE A 220 1.18 21.38 -16.50
C PHE A 220 0.71 19.98 -16.12
N TYR A 221 0.99 19.02 -16.97
CA TYR A 221 0.68 17.61 -16.79
C TYR A 221 1.96 16.80 -16.91
N ASP A 222 2.29 16.03 -15.86
CA ASP A 222 3.48 15.18 -15.86
C ASP A 222 3.24 13.84 -16.57
N ARG A 223 4.30 13.05 -16.70
CA ARG A 223 4.30 11.69 -17.23
C ARG A 223 3.27 10.83 -16.50
N GLY A 224 2.58 9.97 -17.26
CA GLY A 224 1.50 9.14 -16.73
C GLY A 224 0.13 9.79 -16.79
N SER A 225 0.04 11.10 -17.05
CA SER A 225 -1.25 11.79 -17.23
C SER A 225 -2.08 11.13 -18.32
N LEU A 226 -3.39 11.00 -18.06
CA LEU A 226 -4.34 10.35 -18.95
C LEU A 226 -5.01 11.37 -19.85
N VAL A 227 -5.05 11.06 -21.14
CA VAL A 227 -5.69 11.85 -22.18
C VAL A 227 -6.77 11.01 -22.85
N ILE A 228 -8.00 11.49 -22.78
CA ILE A 228 -9.19 10.80 -23.28
C ILE A 228 -9.80 11.67 -24.36
N THR A 229 -9.36 11.46 -25.59
CA THR A 229 -9.86 12.19 -26.75
C THR A 229 -11.19 11.65 -27.22
N ARG A 230 -12.05 12.53 -27.73
CA ARG A 230 -13.26 12.10 -28.46
C ARG A 230 -12.89 11.31 -29.72
N LYS A 231 -11.80 11.70 -30.38
CA LYS A 231 -11.21 10.95 -31.49
C LYS A 231 -10.66 9.61 -31.00
N GLY A 232 -11.02 8.50 -31.65
CA GLY A 232 -10.80 7.13 -31.18
C GLY A 232 -11.87 6.59 -30.23
N ASN A 233 -12.86 7.42 -29.83
CA ASN A 233 -14.00 7.04 -29.01
C ASN A 233 -15.35 7.40 -29.69
N GLU A 234 -15.34 7.63 -31.00
CA GLU A 234 -16.50 8.09 -31.77
C GLU A 234 -17.68 7.10 -31.71
N TYR A 235 -17.38 5.81 -31.58
CA TYR A 235 -18.36 4.74 -31.46
C TYR A 235 -19.25 4.87 -30.19
N LEU A 236 -18.84 5.67 -29.20
CA LEU A 236 -19.65 5.97 -28.01
C LEU A 236 -20.69 7.09 -28.25
N GLY A 237 -20.55 7.86 -29.34
CA GLY A 237 -21.46 8.94 -29.70
C GLY A 237 -21.77 9.89 -28.54
N ASN A 238 -23.06 10.11 -28.29
CA ASN A 238 -23.55 11.00 -27.22
C ASN A 238 -23.27 10.47 -25.80
N LYS A 239 -22.94 9.18 -25.64
CA LYS A 239 -22.66 8.58 -24.33
C LYS A 239 -21.24 8.84 -23.84
N PHE A 240 -20.34 9.34 -24.70
CA PHE A 240 -18.94 9.57 -24.35
C PHE A 240 -18.81 10.45 -23.09
N ASP A 241 -19.38 11.65 -23.14
CA ASP A 241 -19.30 12.61 -22.03
C ASP A 241 -20.00 12.07 -20.77
N GLU A 242 -21.15 11.43 -20.91
CA GLU A 242 -21.88 10.81 -19.81
C GLU A 242 -21.05 9.74 -19.08
N ILE A 243 -20.40 8.85 -19.84
CA ILE A 243 -19.56 7.77 -19.31
C ILE A 243 -18.38 8.33 -18.52
N ILE A 244 -17.65 9.29 -19.09
CA ILE A 244 -16.46 9.86 -18.46
C ILE A 244 -16.84 10.61 -17.18
N ARG A 245 -17.83 11.51 -17.27
CA ARG A 245 -18.28 12.34 -16.15
C ARG A 245 -18.85 11.52 -15.00
N ARG A 246 -19.67 10.50 -15.30
CA ARG A 246 -20.21 9.59 -14.28
C ARG A 246 -19.09 8.79 -13.62
N SER A 247 -18.12 8.30 -14.40
CA SER A 247 -16.99 7.54 -13.85
C SER A 247 -16.09 8.44 -12.99
N ALA A 248 -15.86 9.70 -13.37
CA ALA A 248 -15.09 10.67 -12.59
C ALA A 248 -15.75 10.98 -11.23
N LYS A 249 -17.05 11.26 -11.25
CA LYS A 249 -17.86 11.48 -10.03
C LYS A 249 -17.87 10.26 -9.12
N LYS A 250 -18.09 9.08 -9.69
CA LYS A 250 -18.12 7.81 -8.94
C LYS A 250 -16.80 7.54 -8.20
N ASN A 251 -15.68 7.90 -8.81
CA ASN A 251 -14.35 7.62 -8.29
C ASN A 251 -13.70 8.84 -7.62
N ASN A 252 -14.43 9.95 -7.42
CA ASN A 252 -13.89 11.16 -6.80
C ASN A 252 -12.57 11.65 -7.44
N THR A 253 -12.53 11.64 -8.77
CA THR A 253 -11.39 12.10 -9.58
C THR A 253 -11.74 13.39 -10.31
N ASP A 254 -10.85 14.38 -10.27
CA ASP A 254 -10.98 15.62 -11.05
C ASP A 254 -10.44 15.45 -12.48
N LEU A 255 -11.11 16.06 -13.45
CA LEU A 255 -10.76 16.01 -14.86
C LEU A 255 -10.81 17.43 -15.43
N ALA A 256 -9.76 17.82 -16.14
CA ALA A 256 -9.79 19.03 -16.94
C ALA A 256 -10.42 18.76 -18.31
N THR A 257 -11.12 19.76 -18.85
CA THR A 257 -11.57 19.75 -20.23
C THR A 257 -10.74 20.67 -21.11
N VAL A 258 -10.40 20.21 -22.32
CA VAL A 258 -9.67 21.00 -23.31
C VAL A 258 -10.43 21.04 -24.64
N GLY A 259 -10.36 22.17 -25.33
CA GLY A 259 -11.05 22.42 -26.59
C GLY A 259 -10.24 22.01 -27.83
N THR A 260 -8.95 21.71 -27.68
CA THR A 260 -8.03 21.32 -28.75
C THR A 260 -7.01 20.30 -28.23
N GLY A 261 -6.40 19.54 -29.14
CA GLY A 261 -5.29 18.64 -28.85
C GLY A 261 -3.91 19.27 -29.06
N LEU A 262 -3.86 20.57 -29.41
CA LEU A 262 -2.64 21.34 -29.53
C LEU A 262 -2.18 21.79 -28.14
N VAL A 263 -1.00 21.36 -27.75
CA VAL A 263 -0.40 21.73 -26.46
C VAL A 263 0.44 23.01 -26.61
N THR A 264 0.59 23.76 -25.53
CA THR A 264 1.44 24.96 -25.49
C THR A 264 2.92 24.57 -25.40
N ILE A 265 3.24 23.53 -24.61
CA ILE A 265 4.59 22.98 -24.46
C ILE A 265 4.50 21.45 -24.47
N GLY A 266 5.47 20.78 -25.08
CA GLY A 266 5.54 19.32 -25.13
C GLY A 266 5.03 18.76 -26.46
N LYS A 267 4.35 17.62 -26.40
CA LYS A 267 3.85 16.91 -27.59
C LYS A 267 2.32 16.90 -27.63
N ASP A 268 1.78 17.16 -28.82
CA ASP A 268 0.33 17.16 -29.07
C ASP A 268 -0.30 15.80 -28.83
N PHE A 269 -1.62 15.81 -28.63
CA PHE A 269 -2.39 14.61 -28.27
C PHE A 269 -2.43 13.56 -29.40
N GLY A 270 -2.13 13.98 -30.65
CA GLY A 270 -2.01 13.09 -31.80
C GLY A 270 -0.61 12.51 -32.02
N SER A 271 0.38 12.87 -31.21
CA SER A 271 1.76 12.40 -31.36
C SER A 271 1.93 10.94 -30.94
N GLY A 272 2.99 10.29 -31.42
CA GLY A 272 3.36 8.94 -31.00
C GLY A 272 3.77 8.81 -29.52
N LYS A 273 3.92 9.94 -28.81
CA LYS A 273 4.23 9.99 -27.36
C LYS A 273 2.98 9.87 -26.48
N MET A 274 1.81 9.69 -27.10
CA MET A 274 0.54 9.39 -26.43
C MET A 274 0.18 7.92 -26.63
N ARG A 275 0.66 7.06 -25.72
CA ARG A 275 0.50 5.61 -25.83
C ARG A 275 -0.89 5.18 -25.39
N VAL A 276 -1.57 4.38 -26.21
CA VAL A 276 -2.86 3.78 -25.84
C VAL A 276 -2.69 2.81 -24.66
N VAL A 277 -3.53 2.97 -23.65
CA VAL A 277 -3.62 2.05 -22.51
C VAL A 277 -4.44 0.84 -22.93
N LYS A 278 -3.78 -0.33 -22.99
CA LYS A 278 -4.47 -1.60 -23.16
C LYS A 278 -4.96 -2.07 -21.79
N ALA A 279 -6.23 -2.47 -21.69
CA ALA A 279 -6.78 -3.08 -20.48
C ALA A 279 -6.09 -4.43 -20.25
N PRO A 280 -5.25 -4.59 -19.21
CA PRO A 280 -4.52 -5.83 -18.99
C PRO A 280 -5.45 -6.95 -18.48
N ARG A 281 -5.27 -8.17 -18.98
CA ARG A 281 -5.83 -9.39 -18.39
C ARG A 281 -4.85 -9.90 -17.35
N ILE A 282 -5.26 -9.84 -16.09
CA ILE A 282 -4.37 -10.09 -14.95
C ILE A 282 -4.81 -11.39 -14.27
N ALA A 283 -3.82 -12.26 -14.01
CA ALA A 283 -3.99 -13.45 -13.20
C ALA A 283 -3.16 -13.36 -11.92
N VAL A 284 -3.66 -13.91 -10.83
CA VAL A 284 -2.91 -14.12 -9.58
C VAL A 284 -2.87 -15.62 -9.26
N LEU A 285 -1.74 -16.10 -8.75
CA LEU A 285 -1.61 -17.48 -8.29
C LEU A 285 -2.20 -17.66 -6.89
N ALA A 286 -2.85 -18.80 -6.68
CA ALA A 286 -3.43 -19.22 -5.41
C ALA A 286 -3.25 -20.74 -5.20
N GLY A 287 -3.79 -21.25 -4.09
CA GLY A 287 -3.73 -22.68 -3.73
C GLY A 287 -2.72 -22.96 -2.62
N ASP A 288 -2.53 -24.25 -2.31
CA ASP A 288 -1.75 -24.73 -1.14
C ASP A 288 -0.29 -24.28 -1.14
N GLU A 289 0.25 -23.97 -2.32
CA GLU A 289 1.64 -23.53 -2.47
C GLU A 289 1.84 -22.03 -2.22
N VAL A 290 0.75 -21.27 -2.04
CA VAL A 290 0.74 -19.80 -1.97
C VAL A 290 0.35 -19.33 -0.56
N SER A 291 1.01 -18.28 -0.07
CA SER A 291 0.65 -17.60 1.17
C SER A 291 -0.75 -16.99 1.06
N SER A 292 -1.69 -17.51 1.85
CA SER A 292 -3.06 -17.01 1.90
C SER A 292 -3.14 -15.53 2.29
N ARG A 293 -2.20 -15.05 3.12
CA ARG A 293 -2.12 -13.64 3.52
C ARG A 293 -1.76 -12.74 2.34
N ASN A 294 -0.69 -13.05 1.61
CA ASN A 294 -0.25 -12.22 0.50
C ASN A 294 -1.20 -12.33 -0.71
N PHE A 295 -1.75 -13.52 -0.97
CA PHE A 295 -2.85 -13.67 -1.94
C PHE A 295 -4.06 -12.80 -1.55
N GLY A 296 -4.50 -12.87 -0.29
CA GLY A 296 -5.64 -12.10 0.21
C GLY A 296 -5.45 -10.58 0.09
N GLU A 297 -4.24 -10.09 0.35
CA GLU A 297 -3.86 -8.69 0.15
C GLU A 297 -4.02 -8.25 -1.32
N ILE A 298 -3.45 -9.02 -2.26
CA ILE A 298 -3.55 -8.73 -3.69
C ILE A 298 -5.00 -8.78 -4.14
N TRP A 299 -5.73 -9.83 -3.76
CA TRP A 299 -7.12 -10.00 -4.14
C TRP A 299 -7.99 -8.84 -3.62
N HIS A 300 -7.80 -8.45 -2.35
CA HIS A 300 -8.46 -7.29 -1.76
C HIS A 300 -8.11 -5.98 -2.49
N PHE A 301 -6.84 -5.76 -2.85
CA PHE A 301 -6.43 -4.59 -3.62
C PHE A 301 -7.19 -4.48 -4.95
N PHE A 302 -7.22 -5.57 -5.73
CA PHE A 302 -7.90 -5.59 -7.02
C PHE A 302 -9.41 -5.42 -6.91
N GLU A 303 -10.05 -6.16 -5.99
CA GLU A 303 -11.50 -6.18 -5.89
C GLU A 303 -12.06 -4.97 -5.13
N GLN A 304 -11.53 -4.66 -3.95
CA GLN A 304 -12.10 -3.65 -3.06
C GLN A 304 -11.52 -2.26 -3.30
N GLN A 305 -10.22 -2.15 -3.58
CA GLN A 305 -9.58 -0.85 -3.70
C GLN A 305 -9.68 -0.29 -5.12
N ILE A 306 -9.22 -1.04 -6.13
CA ILE A 306 -9.17 -0.53 -7.51
C ILE A 306 -10.33 -0.97 -8.40
N ASN A 307 -11.14 -1.93 -7.94
CA ASN A 307 -12.29 -2.48 -8.65
C ASN A 307 -11.95 -2.97 -10.07
N TYR A 308 -10.84 -3.68 -10.22
CA TYR A 308 -10.37 -4.22 -11.51
C TYR A 308 -10.41 -5.75 -11.49
N PRO A 309 -10.87 -6.41 -12.57
CA PRO A 309 -11.00 -7.87 -12.59
C PRO A 309 -9.65 -8.56 -12.45
N LEU A 310 -9.64 -9.63 -11.64
CA LEU A 310 -8.47 -10.46 -11.36
C LEU A 310 -8.86 -11.93 -11.51
N SER A 311 -8.17 -12.67 -12.37
CA SER A 311 -8.37 -14.12 -12.52
C SER A 311 -7.53 -14.87 -11.50
N VAL A 312 -8.14 -15.78 -10.74
CA VAL A 312 -7.42 -16.61 -9.76
C VAL A 312 -7.07 -17.95 -10.39
N LEU A 313 -5.78 -18.29 -10.41
CA LEU A 313 -5.27 -19.55 -10.97
C LEU A 313 -4.57 -20.37 -9.90
N ASP A 314 -4.87 -21.67 -9.86
CA ASP A 314 -4.21 -22.62 -8.97
C ASP A 314 -2.75 -22.83 -9.41
N ALA A 315 -1.79 -22.47 -8.56
CA ALA A 315 -0.36 -22.54 -8.83
C ALA A 315 0.09 -23.94 -9.28
N SER A 316 -0.55 -24.99 -8.76
CA SER A 316 -0.23 -26.39 -9.11
C SER A 316 -0.50 -26.71 -10.59
N LYS A 317 -1.33 -25.90 -11.27
CA LYS A 317 -1.73 -26.09 -12.68
C LYS A 317 -0.94 -25.22 -13.65
N VAL A 318 0.18 -24.65 -13.22
CA VAL A 318 1.01 -23.74 -14.05
C VAL A 318 1.31 -24.27 -15.46
N SER A 319 1.51 -25.56 -15.62
CA SER A 319 1.80 -26.19 -16.92
C SER A 319 0.64 -26.13 -17.93
N SER A 320 -0.60 -25.94 -17.48
CA SER A 320 -1.82 -25.93 -18.30
C SER A 320 -2.54 -24.58 -18.34
N PHE A 321 -1.92 -23.52 -17.82
CA PHE A 321 -2.53 -22.19 -17.86
C PHE A 321 -2.80 -21.70 -19.29
N PRO A 322 -3.86 -20.89 -19.49
CA PRO A 322 -4.16 -20.28 -20.77
C PRO A 322 -3.25 -19.06 -21.00
N TYR A 323 -1.95 -19.27 -21.18
CA TYR A 323 -0.94 -18.19 -21.29
C TYR A 323 -1.27 -17.10 -22.32
N LYS A 324 -1.93 -17.46 -23.43
CA LYS A 324 -2.38 -16.50 -24.46
C LYS A 324 -3.48 -15.54 -23.97
N GLU A 325 -4.16 -15.90 -22.88
CA GLU A 325 -5.24 -15.12 -22.27
C GLU A 325 -4.79 -14.22 -21.12
N ILE A 326 -3.50 -14.25 -20.79
CA ILE A 326 -2.93 -13.58 -19.61
C ILE A 326 -1.86 -12.60 -20.09
N ASP A 327 -2.01 -11.33 -19.73
CA ASP A 327 -1.02 -10.29 -20.04
C ASP A 327 -0.07 -10.09 -18.86
N VAL A 328 -0.58 -10.22 -17.63
CA VAL A 328 0.17 -10.09 -16.39
C VAL A 328 -0.16 -11.24 -15.45
N MET A 329 0.87 -11.87 -14.88
CA MET A 329 0.73 -12.90 -13.86
C MET A 329 1.41 -12.45 -12.58
N ILE A 330 0.66 -12.45 -11.48
CA ILE A 330 1.15 -12.12 -10.15
C ILE A 330 1.36 -13.42 -9.38
N MET A 331 2.56 -13.60 -8.86
CA MET A 331 3.01 -14.75 -8.09
C MET A 331 3.29 -14.27 -6.66
N PRO A 332 2.30 -14.40 -5.75
CA PRO A 332 2.45 -14.00 -4.34
C PRO A 332 3.52 -14.83 -3.65
N GLU A 333 3.89 -14.48 -2.43
CA GLU A 333 4.75 -15.31 -1.59
C GLU A 333 4.25 -16.75 -1.48
N GLY A 334 5.16 -17.72 -1.41
CA GLY A 334 4.76 -19.13 -1.38
C GLY A 334 5.91 -20.10 -1.52
N SER A 335 5.61 -21.37 -1.24
CA SER A 335 6.58 -22.47 -1.33
C SER A 335 6.79 -22.97 -2.75
N TYR A 336 5.80 -22.82 -3.63
CA TYR A 336 5.80 -23.24 -5.05
C TYR A 336 6.53 -24.56 -5.29
N ARG A 337 6.08 -25.62 -4.62
CA ARG A 337 6.71 -26.95 -4.70
C ARG A 337 6.63 -27.53 -6.11
N SER A 338 5.63 -27.15 -6.89
CA SER A 338 5.54 -27.47 -8.32
C SER A 338 6.68 -26.89 -9.18
N PHE A 339 7.47 -25.94 -8.66
CA PHE A 339 8.60 -25.30 -9.33
C PHE A 339 9.94 -25.85 -8.86
N VAL A 340 9.95 -26.98 -8.14
CA VAL A 340 11.20 -27.61 -7.67
C VAL A 340 11.25 -29.08 -8.05
N THR A 341 12.46 -29.60 -8.19
CA THR A 341 12.74 -31.01 -8.42
C THR A 341 13.76 -31.53 -7.42
N GLU A 342 13.68 -32.81 -7.07
CA GLU A 342 14.67 -33.47 -6.22
C GLU A 342 15.79 -34.07 -7.07
N ILE A 343 17.03 -33.73 -6.75
CA ILE A 343 18.22 -34.33 -7.37
C ILE A 343 19.08 -34.99 -6.31
N SER A 344 19.75 -36.09 -6.66
CA SER A 344 20.67 -36.79 -5.75
C SER A 344 21.86 -35.91 -5.38
N THR A 345 22.24 -35.86 -4.10
CA THR A 345 23.45 -35.14 -3.65
C THR A 345 24.72 -35.86 -4.08
N SER A 346 25.75 -35.09 -4.44
CA SER A 346 27.11 -35.61 -4.58
C SER A 346 27.67 -36.08 -3.22
N GLU A 347 28.57 -37.08 -3.24
CA GLU A 347 29.16 -37.65 -2.02
C GLU A 347 29.82 -36.60 -1.11
N GLN A 348 30.44 -35.58 -1.70
CA GLN A 348 31.07 -34.48 -0.97
C GLN A 348 30.06 -33.61 -0.21
N LYS A 349 28.89 -33.31 -0.80
CA LYS A 349 27.82 -32.56 -0.12
C LYS A 349 27.11 -33.41 0.92
N LYS A 350 26.91 -34.72 0.67
CA LYS A 350 26.35 -35.65 1.67
C LYS A 350 27.17 -35.66 2.95
N LYS A 351 28.51 -35.68 2.86
CA LYS A 351 29.41 -35.64 4.03
C LYS A 351 29.34 -34.33 4.82
N GLN A 352 28.92 -33.23 4.20
CA GLN A 352 28.87 -31.90 4.84
C GLN A 352 27.49 -31.55 5.41
N THR A 353 26.40 -32.03 4.79
CA THR A 353 25.03 -31.63 5.15
C THR A 353 24.16 -32.79 5.63
N SER A 354 24.64 -34.03 5.53
CA SER A 354 23.87 -35.26 5.79
C SER A 354 22.59 -35.39 4.95
N ALA A 355 22.44 -34.59 3.89
CA ALA A 355 21.25 -34.59 3.05
C ALA A 355 21.41 -35.53 1.85
N ASP A 356 20.49 -36.48 1.68
CA ASP A 356 20.53 -37.45 0.57
C ASP A 356 19.99 -36.92 -0.76
N LYS A 357 19.21 -35.83 -0.70
CA LYS A 357 18.61 -35.16 -1.87
C LYS A 357 18.75 -33.65 -1.74
N LEU A 358 18.90 -32.97 -2.87
CA LEU A 358 18.82 -31.51 -2.99
C LEU A 358 17.53 -31.13 -3.69
N ILE A 359 16.90 -30.08 -3.18
CA ILE A 359 15.83 -29.40 -3.89
C ILE A 359 16.49 -28.41 -4.85
N LYS A 360 16.25 -28.58 -6.15
CA LYS A 360 16.69 -27.64 -7.19
C LYS A 360 15.46 -26.97 -7.79
N ASN A 361 15.49 -25.65 -7.92
CA ASN A 361 14.45 -24.93 -8.63
C ASN A 361 14.44 -25.35 -10.12
N GLN A 362 13.24 -25.66 -10.61
CA GLN A 362 12.94 -26.01 -11.99
C GLN A 362 11.67 -25.26 -12.38
N VAL A 363 11.86 -24.06 -12.91
CA VAL A 363 10.75 -23.23 -13.38
C VAL A 363 10.21 -23.81 -14.71
N PRO A 364 8.89 -23.91 -14.91
CA PRO A 364 8.30 -24.39 -16.17
C PRO A 364 8.79 -23.59 -17.39
N THR A 365 9.18 -24.28 -18.46
CA THR A 365 9.69 -23.63 -19.69
C THR A 365 8.64 -22.75 -20.36
N LYS A 366 7.38 -23.19 -20.38
CA LYS A 366 6.24 -22.41 -20.91
C LYS A 366 6.10 -21.03 -20.28
N LEU A 367 6.47 -20.89 -19.00
CA LEU A 367 6.43 -19.60 -18.33
C LEU A 367 7.48 -18.64 -18.92
N LEU A 368 8.68 -19.13 -19.19
CA LEU A 368 9.73 -18.35 -19.83
C LEU A 368 9.37 -17.98 -21.27
N ASP A 369 8.77 -18.91 -22.02
CA ASP A 369 8.32 -18.67 -23.39
C ASP A 369 7.25 -17.58 -23.42
N TRP A 370 6.26 -17.65 -22.52
CA TRP A 370 5.24 -16.60 -22.38
C TRP A 370 5.83 -15.23 -22.01
N ILE A 371 6.84 -15.17 -21.15
CA ILE A 371 7.54 -13.91 -20.82
C ILE A 371 8.23 -13.34 -22.07
N LYS A 372 8.91 -14.19 -22.84
CA LYS A 372 9.57 -13.78 -24.10
C LYS A 372 8.58 -13.27 -25.14
N ASP A 373 7.37 -13.82 -25.16
CA ASP A 373 6.26 -13.39 -26.01
C ASP A 373 5.59 -12.08 -25.52
N GLY A 374 6.11 -11.46 -24.46
CA GLY A 374 5.68 -10.15 -23.94
C GLY A 374 4.81 -10.22 -22.69
N GLY A 375 4.59 -11.42 -22.13
CA GLY A 375 3.96 -11.63 -20.84
C GLY A 375 4.76 -10.99 -19.69
N ARG A 376 4.05 -10.51 -18.66
CA ARG A 376 4.68 -9.83 -17.52
C ARG A 376 4.48 -10.60 -16.22
N LEU A 377 5.57 -11.14 -15.68
CA LEU A 377 5.57 -11.82 -14.39
C LEU A 377 5.92 -10.85 -13.26
N ILE A 378 5.07 -10.76 -12.24
CA ILE A 378 5.31 -10.03 -10.99
C ILE A 378 5.50 -11.08 -9.89
N VAL A 379 6.70 -11.16 -9.32
CA VAL A 379 7.04 -12.14 -8.28
C VAL A 379 7.28 -11.40 -6.96
N ILE A 380 6.67 -11.88 -5.87
CA ILE A 380 6.68 -11.16 -4.59
C ILE A 380 7.32 -12.02 -3.49
N GLY A 381 8.20 -11.38 -2.71
CA GLY A 381 8.83 -11.96 -1.52
C GLY A 381 9.48 -13.32 -1.79
N SER A 382 9.16 -14.32 -0.96
CA SER A 382 9.73 -15.67 -1.02
C SER A 382 9.55 -16.40 -2.36
N ALA A 383 8.60 -15.98 -3.21
CA ALA A 383 8.43 -16.56 -4.54
C ALA A 383 9.63 -16.29 -5.46
N MET A 384 10.37 -15.19 -5.22
CA MET A 384 11.56 -14.83 -5.99
C MET A 384 12.62 -15.93 -5.96
N ASP A 385 12.72 -16.66 -4.84
CA ASP A 385 13.68 -17.74 -4.65
C ASP A 385 13.60 -18.81 -5.75
N LYS A 386 12.44 -18.98 -6.40
CA LYS A 386 12.27 -19.93 -7.50
C LYS A 386 13.00 -19.54 -8.78
N PHE A 387 13.25 -18.25 -8.98
CA PHE A 387 13.84 -17.69 -10.20
C PHE A 387 15.30 -17.31 -10.03
N VAL A 388 15.80 -17.27 -8.79
CA VAL A 388 17.21 -17.00 -8.49
C VAL A 388 18.11 -18.02 -9.20
N ASP A 389 19.11 -17.49 -9.89
CA ASP A 389 20.11 -18.22 -10.69
C ASP A 389 19.51 -19.08 -11.83
N GLN A 390 18.24 -18.86 -12.19
CA GLN A 390 17.60 -19.51 -13.34
C GLN A 390 17.88 -18.74 -14.62
N LYS A 391 18.25 -19.47 -15.69
CA LYS A 391 18.52 -18.88 -17.00
C LYS A 391 17.28 -18.20 -17.56
N GLY A 392 17.45 -16.97 -18.06
CA GLY A 392 16.40 -16.21 -18.74
C GLY A 392 15.58 -15.26 -17.85
N TYR A 393 15.74 -15.32 -16.52
CA TYR A 393 15.00 -14.45 -15.59
C TYR A 393 15.81 -13.26 -15.05
N GLY A 394 17.14 -13.27 -15.24
CA GLY A 394 18.01 -12.14 -14.86
C GLY A 394 18.17 -11.92 -13.36
N LEU A 395 17.68 -12.83 -12.52
CA LEU A 395 17.80 -12.77 -11.07
C LEU A 395 18.97 -13.63 -10.60
N VAL A 396 19.97 -13.01 -9.96
CA VAL A 396 21.16 -13.70 -9.43
C VAL A 396 21.25 -13.51 -7.93
N LYS A 397 21.69 -14.56 -7.21
CA LYS A 397 21.83 -14.48 -5.75
C LYS A 397 23.00 -13.60 -5.31
N TYR A 398 24.08 -13.66 -6.09
CA TYR A 398 25.32 -12.94 -5.85
C TYR A 398 25.74 -12.24 -7.14
N GLU A 399 26.20 -11.01 -7.01
CA GLU A 399 26.69 -10.21 -8.14
C GLU A 399 27.92 -10.85 -8.81
N SER A 400 28.76 -11.53 -8.02
CA SER A 400 29.94 -12.23 -8.52
C SER A 400 30.28 -13.47 -7.70
N LYS A 401 31.11 -14.35 -8.28
CA LYS A 401 31.65 -15.52 -7.59
C LYS A 401 32.53 -15.17 -6.39
N ASP A 402 33.16 -14.00 -6.40
CA ASP A 402 34.03 -13.57 -5.30
C ASP A 402 33.20 -13.11 -4.10
N VAL A 403 32.11 -12.36 -4.34
CA VAL A 403 31.14 -12.00 -3.30
C VAL A 403 30.51 -13.25 -2.69
N GLN A 404 30.16 -14.24 -3.52
CA GLN A 404 29.64 -15.53 -3.03
C GLN A 404 30.60 -16.20 -2.04
N LYS A 405 31.90 -16.30 -2.36
CA LYS A 405 32.90 -16.93 -1.48
C LYS A 405 33.06 -16.17 -0.16
N ILE A 406 33.02 -14.83 -0.20
CA ILE A 406 33.13 -13.99 1.00
C ILE A 406 31.95 -14.26 1.95
N GLU A 407 30.72 -14.27 1.41
CA GLU A 407 29.52 -14.50 2.20
C GLU A 407 29.43 -15.94 2.73
N GLU A 408 29.86 -16.94 1.95
CA GLU A 408 29.96 -18.32 2.40
C GLU A 408 30.94 -18.47 3.57
N LYS A 409 32.08 -17.77 3.52
CA LYS A 409 33.08 -17.77 4.60
C LYS A 409 32.52 -17.11 5.87
N LYS A 410 31.88 -15.93 5.75
CA LYS A 410 31.22 -15.26 6.88
C LYS A 410 30.14 -16.14 7.52
N ALA A 411 29.34 -16.82 6.71
CA ALA A 411 28.30 -17.72 7.21
C ALA A 411 28.89 -18.93 7.95
N GLN A 412 30.03 -19.46 7.51
CA GLN A 412 30.75 -20.52 8.22
C GLN A 412 31.33 -20.02 9.54
N GLU A 413 31.93 -18.83 9.56
CA GLU A 413 32.45 -18.19 10.77
C GLU A 413 31.32 -17.94 11.78
N LYS A 414 30.17 -17.42 11.33
CA LYS A 414 28.98 -17.25 12.18
C LYS A 414 28.46 -18.56 12.74
N LYS A 415 28.35 -19.62 11.93
CA LYS A 415 27.96 -20.95 12.42
C LYS A 415 28.94 -21.50 13.45
N LEU A 416 30.23 -21.17 13.33
CA LEU A 416 31.25 -21.58 14.28
C LEU A 416 31.13 -20.81 15.59
N SER A 417 30.89 -19.49 15.54
CA SER A 417 30.64 -18.68 16.74
C SER A 417 29.35 -19.10 17.45
N ASP A 418 28.29 -19.41 16.69
CA ASP A 418 26.98 -19.80 17.25
C ASP A 418 27.03 -21.15 18.00
N ARG A 419 28.01 -22.02 17.68
CA ARG A 419 28.24 -23.26 18.43
C ARG A 419 28.77 -23.01 19.84
N LEU A 420 29.44 -21.88 20.07
CA LEU A 420 30.02 -21.50 21.35
C LEU A 420 29.05 -20.69 22.24
N THR A 421 27.98 -20.12 21.67
CA THR A 421 26.90 -19.48 22.44
C THR A 421 25.96 -20.51 23.05
N LYS A 422 25.71 -20.39 24.36
CA LYS A 422 24.74 -21.21 25.10
C LYS A 422 23.35 -21.00 24.52
N TYR A 423 22.53 -22.04 24.50
CA TYR A 423 21.19 -22.03 23.87
C TYR A 423 20.28 -20.87 24.34
N LYS A 424 20.40 -20.45 25.61
CA LYS A 424 19.64 -19.34 26.20
C LYS A 424 20.08 -17.94 25.74
N ASP A 425 21.29 -17.82 25.20
CA ASP A 425 21.94 -16.56 24.80
C ASP A 425 22.06 -16.47 23.27
N ARG A 426 21.37 -17.35 22.53
CA ARG A 426 21.26 -17.29 21.08
C ARG A 426 20.06 -16.42 20.71
N ASP A 427 20.31 -15.35 19.96
CA ASP A 427 19.23 -14.61 19.31
C ASP A 427 18.47 -15.56 18.37
N ARG A 428 17.14 -15.55 18.49
CA ARG A 428 16.23 -16.38 17.69
C ARG A 428 15.87 -15.70 16.37
#